data_AF-A0ABD0MVK1-F1
#
_entry.id   AF-A0ABD0MVK1-F1
#
_cell.length_a   1.000
_cell.length_b   1.000
_cell.length_c   1.000
_cell.angle_alpha   90.00
_cell.angle_beta   90.00
_cell.angle_gamma   90.00
#
_symmetry.space_group_name_H-M   'P 1'
#
loop_
_entity.id
_entity.type
_entity.pdbx_description
1 polymer ?
#
loop_
_entity_poly.entity_id
_entity_poly.type
_entity_poly.pdbx_seq_one_letter_code
_entity_poly.pdbx_strand_id
1 'polypeptide(L)'
;MHGLTCYRADRDTALSAYRPLLKLTKPVQKEITVWSDDATSTLQDCFQCTDWNMFGEAATYNNHTDLHEYTETVTAYIKKCTDDVTVTKTITTRANQKPWMTAEVRELLKTRDDAFRSGDKTALKTARANLSRGIKQAKRLCAQKINNHFTDS
;
A
#
# COMPACT_ATOMS: atom_id res chain seq x y z
N MET A 1 -63.61 2.62 14.94
CA MET A 1 -62.38 3.40 14.66
C MET A 1 -61.41 3.11 15.80
N HIS A 2 -60.56 2.09 15.69
CA HIS A 2 -59.25 2.10 15.01
C HIS A 2 -58.27 3.10 15.63
N GLY A 3 -57.17 2.57 16.19
CA GLY A 3 -56.03 3.29 16.75
C GLY A 3 -55.27 2.45 17.78
N LEU A 4 -54.89 1.22 17.46
CA LEU A 4 -53.50 0.84 17.10
C LEU A 4 -52.45 1.28 18.13
N THR A 5 -52.19 0.37 19.06
CA THR A 5 -50.94 0.26 19.81
C THR A 5 -49.80 -0.06 18.84
N CYS A 6 -48.80 0.81 18.73
CA CYS A 6 -47.55 0.47 18.05
C CYS A 6 -46.42 0.39 19.08
N TYR A 7 -46.14 -0.87 19.43
CA TYR A 7 -44.92 -1.41 19.99
C TYR A 7 -43.70 -0.49 19.93
N ARG A 8 -43.24 -0.06 21.10
CA ARG A 8 -41.85 0.35 21.34
C ARG A 8 -41.04 -0.95 21.50
N ALA A 9 -40.68 -1.58 20.38
CA ALA A 9 -39.83 -2.76 20.39
C ALA A 9 -38.35 -2.32 20.32
N ASP A 10 -37.66 -2.63 21.41
CA ASP A 10 -36.24 -2.88 21.58
C ASP A 10 -35.33 -2.57 20.40
N ARG A 11 -34.50 -1.54 20.58
CA ARG A 11 -33.26 -1.37 19.81
C ARG A 11 -32.00 -1.47 20.70
N ASP A 12 -32.11 -2.17 21.83
CA ASP A 12 -31.04 -2.26 22.85
C ASP A 12 -30.65 -3.70 23.20
N THR A 13 -30.62 -4.64 22.23
CA THR A 13 -30.07 -5.98 22.50
C THR A 13 -29.36 -6.59 21.30
N ALA A 14 -28.11 -6.14 21.02
CA ALA A 14 -27.08 -6.96 20.36
C ALA A 14 -25.67 -6.33 20.35
N LEU A 15 -25.27 -5.56 21.38
CA LEU A 15 -23.88 -5.11 21.53
C LEU A 15 -23.29 -5.40 22.92
N SER A 16 -23.90 -6.29 23.69
CA SER A 16 -23.37 -6.75 24.98
C SER A 16 -22.75 -8.14 24.82
N ALA A 17 -21.46 -8.18 24.48
CA ALA A 17 -20.48 -9.26 24.74
C ALA A 17 -19.31 -9.31 23.74
N TYR A 18 -19.18 -8.36 22.80
CA TYR A 18 -17.97 -8.31 21.99
C TYR A 18 -16.86 -7.59 22.75
N ARG A 19 -16.04 -8.33 23.50
CA ARG A 19 -14.69 -7.90 23.89
C ARG A 19 -13.78 -8.17 22.69
N PRO A 20 -13.32 -7.15 21.95
CA PRO A 20 -12.34 -7.40 20.90
C PRO A 20 -11.08 -7.93 21.59
N LEU A 21 -10.77 -9.20 21.36
CA LEU A 21 -9.46 -9.75 21.72
C LEU A 21 -8.46 -9.00 20.85
N LEU A 22 -7.81 -7.98 21.42
CA LEU A 22 -6.65 -7.36 20.80
C LEU A 22 -5.63 -8.49 20.65
N LYS A 23 -5.47 -9.01 19.43
CA LYS A 23 -4.40 -9.94 19.13
C LYS A 23 -3.11 -9.17 19.33
N LEU A 24 -2.50 -9.32 20.51
CA LEU A 24 -1.18 -8.79 20.85
C LEU A 24 -0.11 -9.66 20.19
N THR A 25 -0.22 -9.85 18.88
CA THR A 25 0.85 -10.44 18.09
C THR A 25 1.90 -9.35 17.88
N LYS A 26 3.17 -9.70 18.11
CA LYS A 26 4.27 -8.76 17.89
C LYS A 26 4.21 -8.22 16.45
N PRO A 27 4.48 -6.93 16.21
CA PRO A 27 4.58 -6.39 14.86
C PRO A 27 5.57 -7.21 14.03
N VAL A 28 5.19 -7.53 12.80
CA VAL A 28 6.02 -8.29 11.87
C VAL A 28 6.72 -7.29 10.96
N GLN A 29 8.05 -7.31 10.98
CA GLN A 29 8.86 -6.61 9.99
C GLN A 29 8.89 -7.43 8.71
N LYS A 30 8.65 -6.77 7.58
CA LYS A 30 8.78 -7.36 6.25
C LYS A 30 9.68 -6.45 5.44
N GLU A 31 10.63 -7.04 4.73
CA GLU A 31 11.39 -6.35 3.71
C GLU A 31 10.60 -6.42 2.40
N ILE A 32 10.42 -5.27 1.77
CA ILE A 32 9.82 -5.17 0.45
C ILE A 32 10.80 -4.47 -0.49
N THR A 33 10.87 -4.92 -1.74
CA THR A 33 11.58 -4.21 -2.80
C THR A 33 10.63 -3.20 -3.42
N VAL A 34 11.08 -1.95 -3.52
CA VAL A 34 10.30 -0.84 -4.08
C VAL A 34 11.16 -0.11 -5.08
N TRP A 35 10.57 0.25 -6.21
CA TRP A 35 11.23 1.08 -7.21
C TRP A 35 11.36 2.50 -6.66
N SER A 36 12.54 3.09 -6.76
CA SER A 36 12.75 4.49 -6.41
C SER A 36 12.00 5.40 -7.38
N ASP A 37 11.78 6.66 -7.00
CA ASP A 37 11.08 7.64 -7.86
C ASP A 37 11.88 7.88 -9.16
N ASP A 38 13.21 7.76 -9.10
CA ASP A 38 14.14 7.90 -10.23
C ASP A 38 14.47 6.54 -10.91
N ALA A 39 13.86 5.43 -10.49
CA ALA A 39 14.18 4.10 -11.03
C ALA A 39 13.90 4.02 -12.53
N THR A 40 12.79 4.61 -12.97
CA THR A 40 12.36 4.57 -14.37
C THR A 40 13.34 5.34 -15.28
N SER A 41 13.75 6.54 -14.89
CA SER A 41 14.71 7.34 -15.67
C SER A 41 16.07 6.65 -15.70
N THR A 42 16.55 6.18 -14.55
CA THR A 42 17.85 5.48 -14.45
C THR A 42 17.89 4.21 -15.30
N LEU A 43 16.81 3.41 -15.30
CA LEU A 43 16.72 2.23 -16.17
C LEU A 43 16.70 2.59 -17.64
N GLN A 44 15.96 3.65 -17.99
CA GLN A 44 15.89 4.13 -19.37
C GLN A 44 17.26 4.57 -19.87
N ASP A 45 17.98 5.37 -19.09
CA ASP A 45 19.34 5.81 -19.41
C ASP A 45 20.29 4.61 -19.51
N CYS A 46 20.16 3.64 -18.60
CA CYS A 46 20.95 2.40 -18.61
C CYS A 46 20.78 1.65 -19.94
N PHE A 47 19.54 1.37 -20.35
CA PHE A 47 19.25 0.62 -21.57
C PHE A 47 19.55 1.38 -22.86
N GLN A 48 19.50 2.71 -22.83
CA GLN A 48 19.93 3.55 -23.97
C GLN A 48 21.45 3.54 -24.14
N CYS A 49 22.20 3.42 -23.06
CA CYS A 49 23.67 3.35 -23.10
C CYS A 49 24.20 1.93 -23.32
N THR A 50 23.37 0.90 -23.18
CA THR A 50 23.77 -0.50 -23.40
C THR A 50 24.00 -0.78 -24.88
N ASP A 51 25.17 -1.28 -25.24
CA ASP A 51 25.40 -1.88 -26.55
C ASP A 51 24.81 -3.30 -26.58
N TRP A 52 23.64 -3.46 -27.19
CA TRP A 52 22.96 -4.77 -27.24
C TRP A 52 23.66 -5.77 -28.17
N ASN A 53 24.48 -5.32 -29.11
CA ASN A 53 25.19 -6.21 -30.04
C ASN A 53 26.24 -7.05 -29.30
N MET A 54 26.80 -6.54 -28.20
CA MET A 54 27.81 -7.23 -27.39
C MET A 54 27.32 -8.61 -26.90
N PHE A 55 26.02 -8.75 -26.59
CA PHE A 55 25.45 -10.02 -26.14
C PHE A 55 25.38 -11.03 -27.28
N GLY A 56 25.06 -10.57 -28.50
CA GLY A 56 25.02 -11.40 -29.69
C GLY A 56 26.40 -11.89 -30.11
N GLU A 57 27.40 -11.01 -30.03
CA GLU A 57 28.80 -11.35 -30.27
C GLU A 57 29.33 -12.35 -29.23
N ALA A 58 29.03 -12.13 -27.94
CA ALA A 58 29.45 -13.01 -26.86
C ALA A 58 28.85 -14.42 -26.96
N ALA A 59 27.62 -14.55 -27.43
CA ALA A 59 26.95 -15.83 -27.62
C ALA A 59 27.28 -16.52 -28.96
N THR A 60 28.16 -15.93 -29.79
CA THR A 60 28.50 -16.47 -31.11
C THR A 60 29.84 -17.20 -31.10
N TYR A 61 29.82 -18.49 -31.40
CA TYR A 61 31.00 -19.34 -31.52
C TYR A 61 31.03 -20.00 -32.89
N ASN A 62 32.16 -19.93 -33.60
CA ASN A 62 32.31 -20.53 -34.94
C ASN A 62 31.19 -20.14 -35.92
N ASN A 63 30.77 -18.88 -35.92
CA ASN A 63 29.69 -18.35 -36.78
C ASN A 63 28.29 -18.94 -36.48
N HIS A 64 28.11 -19.54 -35.30
CA HIS A 64 26.83 -20.02 -34.78
C HIS A 64 26.51 -19.30 -33.47
N THR A 65 25.34 -18.65 -33.41
CA THR A 65 24.87 -17.96 -32.22
C THR A 65 24.05 -18.91 -31.35
N ASP A 66 24.49 -19.11 -30.11
CA ASP A 66 23.72 -19.83 -29.10
C ASP A 66 22.59 -18.92 -28.59
N LEU A 67 21.37 -19.21 -29.03
CA LEU A 67 20.18 -18.45 -28.66
C LEU A 67 19.87 -18.55 -27.15
N HIS A 68 20.17 -19.68 -26.53
CA HIS A 68 19.92 -19.88 -25.11
C HIS A 68 20.85 -18.99 -24.29
N GLU A 69 22.16 -19.04 -24.57
CA GLU A 69 23.15 -18.18 -23.92
C GLU A 69 22.88 -16.69 -24.14
N TYR A 70 22.51 -16.30 -25.36
CA TYR A 70 22.10 -14.92 -25.66
C TYR A 70 20.90 -14.48 -24.81
N THR A 71 19.87 -15.32 -24.72
CA THR A 71 18.65 -15.00 -23.95
C THR A 71 18.93 -14.94 -22.46
N GLU A 72 19.75 -15.86 -21.94
CA GLU A 72 20.13 -15.89 -20.53
C GLU A 72 20.95 -14.68 -20.14
N THR A 73 21.95 -14.30 -20.94
CA THR A 73 22.81 -13.14 -20.66
C THR A 73 22.06 -11.82 -20.71
N VAL A 74 21.19 -11.62 -21.71
CA VAL A 74 20.31 -10.44 -21.81
C VAL A 74 19.35 -10.38 -20.63
N THR A 75 18.70 -11.50 -20.28
CA THR A 75 17.77 -11.54 -19.14
C THR A 75 18.48 -11.27 -17.81
N ALA A 76 19.68 -11.83 -17.64
CA ALA A 76 20.51 -11.61 -16.45
C ALA A 76 20.93 -10.15 -16.32
N TYR A 77 21.28 -9.48 -17.42
CA TYR A 77 21.62 -8.07 -17.43
C TYR A 77 20.42 -7.19 -17.08
N ILE A 78 19.25 -7.39 -17.71
CA ILE A 78 18.03 -6.63 -17.40
C ILE A 78 17.65 -6.81 -15.93
N LYS A 79 17.75 -8.05 -15.41
CA LYS A 79 17.50 -8.32 -14.00
C LYS A 79 18.47 -7.56 -13.11
N LYS A 80 19.76 -7.57 -13.44
CA LYS A 80 20.80 -6.82 -12.72
C LYS A 80 20.49 -5.33 -12.68
N CYS A 81 20.14 -4.72 -13.81
CA CYS A 81 19.74 -3.31 -13.88
C CYS A 81 18.50 -3.03 -13.02
N THR A 82 17.51 -3.93 -13.06
CA THR A 82 16.29 -3.81 -12.25
C THR A 82 16.60 -3.89 -10.76
N ASP A 83 17.44 -4.84 -10.35
CA ASP A 83 17.85 -5.00 -8.96
C ASP A 83 18.64 -3.77 -8.47
N ASP A 84 19.52 -3.21 -9.31
CA ASP A 84 20.35 -2.05 -8.97
C ASP A 84 19.55 -0.75 -8.76
N VAL A 85 18.39 -0.59 -9.42
CA VAL A 85 17.50 0.56 -9.19
C VAL A 85 16.46 0.33 -8.09
N THR A 86 16.32 -0.91 -7.61
CA THR A 86 15.38 -1.22 -6.53
C THR A 86 15.97 -0.90 -5.17
N VAL A 87 15.12 -0.39 -4.27
CA VAL A 87 15.50 -0.10 -2.89
C VAL A 87 14.73 -1.01 -1.95
N THR A 88 15.44 -1.69 -1.05
CA THR A 88 14.83 -2.48 0.02
C THR A 88 14.30 -1.56 1.10
N LYS A 89 13.00 -1.64 1.37
CA LYS A 89 12.34 -0.88 2.44
C LYS A 89 11.78 -1.86 3.47
N THR A 90 12.12 -1.62 4.75
CA THR A 90 11.55 -2.39 5.86
C THR A 90 10.21 -1.78 6.27
N ILE A 91 9.13 -2.54 6.14
CA ILE A 91 7.80 -2.16 6.62
C ILE A 91 7.46 -2.94 7.89
N THR A 92 6.90 -2.23 8.88
CA THR A 92 6.36 -2.87 10.08
C THR A 92 4.85 -3.03 9.94
N THR A 93 4.39 -4.27 9.80
CA THR A 93 2.97 -4.61 9.77
C THR A 93 2.49 -5.04 11.15
N ARG A 94 1.35 -4.50 11.59
CA ARG A 94 0.74 -4.85 12.88
C ARG A 94 -0.49 -5.73 12.64
N ALA A 95 -0.68 -6.77 13.44
CA ALA A 95 -1.80 -7.71 13.29
C ALA A 95 -3.19 -7.06 13.30
N ASN A 96 -3.33 -5.90 13.97
CA ASN A 96 -4.58 -5.14 14.05
C ASN A 96 -4.56 -3.87 13.19
N GLN A 97 -3.70 -3.78 12.17
CA GLN A 97 -3.71 -2.64 11.27
C GLN A 97 -5.00 -2.64 10.46
N LYS A 98 -5.86 -1.64 10.74
CA LYS A 98 -7.15 -1.55 10.08
C LYS A 98 -6.96 -1.24 8.59
N PRO A 99 -7.68 -1.90 7.66
CA PRO A 99 -7.51 -1.68 6.22
C PRO A 99 -7.70 -0.23 5.77
N TRP A 100 -8.52 0.54 6.48
CA TRP A 100 -8.74 1.97 6.23
C TRP A 100 -7.66 2.89 6.82
N MET A 101 -6.63 2.37 7.51
CA MET A 101 -5.48 3.15 8.00
C MET A 101 -4.48 3.38 6.87
N THR A 102 -4.86 4.24 5.93
CA THR A 102 -4.05 4.67 4.77
C THR A 102 -3.01 5.72 5.15
N ALA A 103 -2.09 6.03 4.23
CA ALA A 103 -1.08 7.09 4.41
C ALA A 103 -1.73 8.47 4.69
N GLU A 104 -2.80 8.79 3.97
CA GLU A 104 -3.57 10.04 4.16
C GLU A 104 -4.13 10.16 5.59
N VAL A 105 -4.70 9.07 6.13
CA VAL A 105 -5.22 9.07 7.51
C VAL A 105 -4.10 9.23 8.53
N ARG A 106 -2.91 8.67 8.27
CA ARG A 106 -1.72 8.87 9.12
C ARG A 106 -1.25 10.31 9.08
N GLU A 107 -1.26 10.96 7.92
CA GLU A 107 -0.91 12.37 7.80
C GLU A 107 -1.90 13.26 8.54
N LEU A 108 -3.21 13.00 8.41
CA LEU A 108 -4.24 13.71 9.18
C LEU A 108 -4.07 13.54 10.70
N LEU A 109 -3.66 12.36 11.15
CA LEU A 109 -3.34 12.12 12.55
C LEU A 109 -2.13 12.96 12.99
N LYS A 110 -1.07 13.01 12.18
CA LYS A 110 0.13 13.81 12.42
C LYS A 110 -0.20 15.30 12.50
N THR A 111 -0.92 15.86 11.52
CA THR A 111 -1.37 17.25 11.55
C THR A 111 -2.17 17.59 12.81
N ARG A 112 -3.05 16.68 13.24
CA ARG A 112 -3.84 16.87 14.46
C ARG A 112 -2.98 16.84 15.71
N ASP A 113 -1.99 15.96 15.77
CA ASP A 113 -1.05 15.85 16.89
C ASP A 113 -0.12 17.08 16.95
N ASP A 114 0.33 17.58 15.80
CA ASP A 114 1.14 18.80 15.71
C ASP A 114 0.33 20.04 16.16
N ALA A 115 -0.92 20.18 15.71
CA ALA A 115 -1.83 21.24 16.16
C ALA A 115 -2.16 21.15 17.66
N PHE A 116 -2.18 19.92 18.22
CA PHE A 116 -2.34 19.73 19.65
C PHE A 116 -1.08 20.20 20.42
N ARG A 117 0.11 19.82 19.94
CA ARG A 117 1.39 20.23 20.56
C ARG A 117 1.65 21.73 20.47
N SER A 118 1.20 22.40 19.40
CA SER A 118 1.35 23.84 19.23
C SER A 118 0.37 24.67 20.08
N GLY A 119 -0.65 24.05 20.66
CA GLY A 119 -1.67 24.73 21.48
C GLY A 119 -2.69 25.56 20.68
N ASP A 120 -2.64 25.54 19.35
CA ASP A 120 -3.59 26.24 18.50
C ASP A 120 -4.96 25.53 18.49
N LYS A 121 -5.90 26.10 19.24
CA LYS A 121 -7.27 25.59 19.38
C LYS A 121 -8.04 25.63 18.05
N THR A 122 -7.76 26.58 17.17
CA THR A 122 -8.46 26.72 15.89
C THR A 122 -7.96 25.70 14.88
N ALA A 123 -6.65 25.57 14.74
CA ALA A 123 -6.04 24.52 13.92
C ALA A 123 -6.42 23.13 14.43
N LEU A 124 -6.48 22.91 15.75
CA LEU A 124 -6.89 21.63 16.33
C LEU A 124 -8.35 21.27 15.98
N LYS A 125 -9.28 22.23 16.02
CA LYS A 125 -10.67 22.00 15.60
C LYS A 125 -10.75 21.61 14.13
N THR A 126 -10.04 22.33 13.27
CA THR A 126 -9.98 22.05 11.82
C THR A 126 -9.37 20.69 11.55
N ALA A 127 -8.24 20.37 12.18
CA ALA A 127 -7.56 19.08 12.04
C ALA A 127 -8.43 17.91 12.50
N ARG A 128 -9.20 18.06 13.59
CA ARG A 128 -10.19 17.05 14.04
C ARG A 128 -11.32 16.84 13.04
N ALA A 129 -11.84 17.92 12.46
CA ALA A 129 -12.89 17.83 11.44
C ALA A 129 -12.36 17.15 10.16
N ASN A 130 -11.16 17.52 9.71
CA ASN A 130 -10.47 16.89 8.59
C ASN A 130 -10.23 15.40 8.84
N LEU A 131 -9.68 15.04 10.00
CA LEU A 131 -9.45 13.65 10.39
C LEU A 131 -10.75 12.83 10.38
N SER A 132 -11.84 13.38 10.91
CA SER A 132 -13.15 12.70 10.92
C SER A 132 -13.67 12.46 9.52
N ARG A 133 -13.53 13.43 8.60
CA ARG A 133 -13.88 13.27 7.18
C ARG A 133 -12.98 12.25 6.48
N GLY A 134 -11.67 12.33 6.69
CA GLY A 134 -10.70 11.42 6.11
C GLY A 134 -10.94 9.97 6.53
N ILE A 135 -11.21 9.71 7.81
CA ILE A 135 -11.53 8.35 8.29
C ILE A 135 -12.83 7.83 7.65
N LYS A 136 -13.87 8.68 7.52
CA LYS A 136 -15.12 8.27 6.85
C LYS A 136 -14.87 7.91 5.38
N GLN A 137 -14.08 8.72 4.67
CA GLN A 137 -13.75 8.47 3.28
C GLN A 137 -12.91 7.19 3.12
N ALA A 138 -11.85 7.02 3.92
CA ALA A 138 -11.00 5.84 3.87
C ALA A 138 -11.78 4.55 4.16
N LYS A 139 -12.73 4.58 5.11
CA LYS A 139 -13.64 3.45 5.36
C LYS A 139 -14.55 3.15 4.18
N ARG A 140 -15.11 4.17 3.52
CA ARG A 140 -15.95 4.00 2.32
C ARG A 140 -15.17 3.38 1.16
N LEU A 141 -13.98 3.92 0.87
CA LEU A 141 -13.11 3.38 -0.17
C LEU A 141 -12.71 1.94 0.11
N CYS A 142 -12.38 1.64 1.36
CA CYS A 142 -12.09 0.26 1.76
C CYS A 142 -13.30 -0.67 1.57
N ALA A 143 -14.50 -0.24 1.95
CA ALA A 143 -15.71 -1.03 1.77
C ALA A 143 -16.02 -1.25 0.28
N GLN A 144 -15.87 -0.22 -0.56
CA GLN A 144 -16.03 -0.32 -2.02
C GLN A 144 -15.03 -1.31 -2.62
N LYS A 145 -13.75 -1.23 -2.24
CA LYS A 145 -12.72 -2.16 -2.72
C LYS A 145 -13.07 -3.61 -2.38
N ILE A 146 -13.53 -3.86 -1.15
CA ILE A 146 -13.99 -5.19 -0.73
C ILE A 146 -15.19 -5.64 -1.57
N ASN A 147 -16.19 -4.78 -1.76
CA ASN A 147 -17.39 -5.10 -2.54
C ASN A 147 -17.05 -5.44 -4.00
N ASN A 148 -16.18 -4.66 -4.65
CA ASN A 148 -15.78 -4.88 -6.03
C ASN A 148 -15.12 -6.26 -6.21
N HIS A 149 -14.28 -6.69 -5.25
CA HIS A 149 -13.69 -8.04 -5.28
C HIS A 149 -14.71 -9.17 -5.25
N PHE A 150 -15.93 -8.93 -4.75
CA PHE A 150 -17.01 -9.92 -4.72
C PHE A 150 -17.98 -9.81 -5.90
N THR A 151 -18.04 -8.66 -6.58
CA THR A 151 -18.92 -8.45 -7.74
C THR A 151 -18.25 -8.80 -9.07
N ASP A 152 -16.91 -8.83 -9.10
CA ASP A 152 -16.12 -9.21 -10.28
C ASP A 152 -15.87 -10.75 -10.36
N SER A 153 -16.60 -11.55 -9.57
CA SER A 153 -16.58 -13.03 -9.57
C SER A 153 -17.94 -13.59 -9.98
#